data_AF-H9CJ44-F1
#
_entry.id   AF-H9CJ44-F1
#
_cell.length_a   1.000
_cell.length_b   1.000
_cell.length_c   1.000
_cell.angle_alpha   90.00
_cell.angle_beta   90.00
_cell.angle_gamma   90.00
#
_symmetry.space_group_name_H-M   'P 1'
#
loop_
_entity.id
_entity.type
_entity.pdbx_description
1 polymer ?
#
loop_
_entity_poly.entity_id
_entity_poly.type
_entity_poly.pdbx_seq_one_letter_code
_entity_poly.pdbx_strand_id
1 'polypeptide(L)'
;LDKGEIIGLAGESGSGKSTIGYAIMRLVPFPGKIEGGEILFKGENILKLDEETFRKNYRWKKIAMVFQGSMSGFTPVFKIRDQIIEVLRIHGWTGDYDKRVEELFKMVNMDPQLAEKYPHELSGGQKQRA
;
A
#
# COMPACT_ATOMS: atom_id res chain seq x y z
N LEU A 1 -15.89 -3.03 11.69
CA LEU A 1 -14.67 -2.25 11.97
C LEU A 1 -15.13 -0.82 12.15
N ASP A 2 -15.11 -0.35 13.37
CA ASP A 2 -15.44 1.03 13.67
C ASP A 2 -14.26 1.94 13.37
N LYS A 3 -14.56 3.22 13.14
CA LYS A 3 -13.53 4.20 12.79
C LYS A 3 -12.58 4.37 13.98
N GLY A 4 -11.29 4.16 13.75
CA GLY A 4 -10.24 4.29 14.76
C GLY A 4 -9.90 2.99 15.48
N GLU A 5 -10.59 1.89 15.17
CA GLU A 5 -10.24 0.58 15.72
C GLU A 5 -8.96 0.02 15.10
N ILE A 6 -8.19 -0.69 15.93
CA ILE A 6 -7.05 -1.49 15.51
C ILE A 6 -7.42 -2.95 15.73
N ILE A 7 -7.37 -3.76 14.67
CA ILE A 7 -7.64 -5.19 14.74
C ILE A 7 -6.38 -5.98 14.45
N GLY A 8 -6.07 -6.92 15.34
CA GLY A 8 -5.07 -7.96 15.11
C GLY A 8 -5.74 -9.26 14.64
N LEU A 9 -5.18 -9.88 13.60
CA LEU A 9 -5.60 -11.20 13.12
C LEU A 9 -4.48 -12.21 13.34
N ALA A 10 -4.72 -13.19 14.22
CA ALA A 10 -3.75 -14.20 14.62
C ALA A 10 -4.18 -15.62 14.21
N GLY A 11 -3.21 -16.52 14.08
CA GLY A 11 -3.41 -17.92 13.67
C GLY A 11 -2.13 -18.52 13.10
N GLU A 12 -2.07 -19.84 12.99
CA GLU A 12 -0.90 -20.58 12.50
C GLU A 12 -0.55 -20.28 11.04
N SER A 13 0.69 -20.55 10.62
CA SER A 13 1.07 -20.40 9.21
C SER A 13 0.12 -21.19 8.31
N GLY A 14 -0.30 -20.60 7.18
CA GLY A 14 -1.28 -21.22 6.28
C GLY A 14 -2.76 -21.08 6.68
N SER A 15 -3.09 -20.48 7.83
CA SER A 15 -4.48 -20.31 8.27
C SER A 15 -5.31 -19.27 7.48
N GLY A 16 -4.82 -18.78 6.34
CA GLY A 16 -5.55 -17.83 5.48
C GLY A 16 -5.47 -16.35 5.87
N LYS A 17 -4.67 -15.95 6.86
CA LYS A 17 -4.53 -14.54 7.29
C LYS A 17 -4.17 -13.60 6.14
N SER A 18 -3.11 -13.93 5.39
CA SER A 18 -2.69 -13.13 4.24
C SER A 18 -3.73 -13.18 3.11
N THR A 19 -4.39 -14.33 2.92
CA THR A 19 -5.46 -14.50 1.95
C THR A 19 -6.61 -13.53 2.19
N ILE A 20 -7.00 -13.28 3.45
CA ILE A 20 -8.03 -12.29 3.80
C ILE A 20 -7.58 -10.88 3.39
N GLY A 21 -6.35 -10.48 3.71
CA GLY A 21 -5.81 -9.19 3.28
C GLY A 21 -5.81 -9.03 1.77
N TYR A 22 -5.36 -10.06 1.04
CA TYR A 22 -5.37 -10.06 -0.42
C TYR A 22 -6.79 -10.01 -1.00
N ALA A 23 -7.75 -10.69 -0.39
CA ALA A 23 -9.15 -10.63 -0.82
C ALA A 23 -9.73 -9.21 -0.67
N ILE A 24 -9.45 -8.52 0.44
CA ILE A 24 -9.86 -7.11 0.66
C ILE A 24 -9.28 -6.19 -0.42
N MET A 25 -8.01 -6.39 -0.77
CA MET A 25 -7.33 -5.59 -1.80
C MET A 25 -7.60 -6.05 -3.24
N ARG A 26 -8.35 -7.14 -3.42
CA ARG A 26 -8.55 -7.84 -4.70
C ARG A 26 -7.24 -8.21 -5.40
N LEU A 27 -6.28 -8.69 -4.62
CA LEU A 27 -4.94 -9.11 -5.06
C LEU A 27 -4.70 -10.61 -4.81
N VAL A 28 -5.77 -11.41 -4.76
CA VAL A 28 -5.64 -12.87 -4.60
C VAL A 28 -4.81 -13.41 -5.78
N PRO A 29 -3.68 -14.08 -5.51
CA PRO A 29 -2.80 -14.56 -6.57
C PRO A 29 -3.46 -15.70 -7.36
N PHE A 30 -3.23 -15.72 -8.67
CA PHE A 30 -3.64 -16.84 -9.53
C PHE A 30 -3.02 -18.16 -9.02
N PRO A 31 -3.76 -19.29 -9.01
CA PRO A 31 -5.12 -19.50 -9.54
C PRO A 31 -6.26 -19.20 -8.56
N GLY A 32 -5.97 -18.61 -7.39
CA GLY A 32 -6.98 -18.26 -6.40
C GLY A 32 -7.96 -17.21 -6.92
N LYS A 33 -9.22 -17.32 -6.49
CA LYS A 33 -10.28 -16.35 -6.79
C LYS A 33 -11.18 -16.14 -5.57
N ILE A 34 -11.89 -15.02 -5.57
CA ILE A 34 -12.90 -14.72 -4.56
C ILE A 34 -14.20 -15.41 -5.01
N GLU A 35 -14.56 -16.53 -4.37
CA GLU A 35 -15.73 -17.34 -4.76
C GLU A 35 -17.08 -16.63 -4.51
N GLY A 36 -17.14 -15.72 -3.54
CA GLY A 36 -18.36 -15.01 -3.20
C GLY A 36 -18.26 -14.24 -1.89
N GLY A 37 -19.41 -13.77 -1.41
CA GLY A 37 -19.52 -12.95 -0.20
C GLY A 37 -19.51 -11.45 -0.48
N GLU A 38 -19.30 -10.68 0.58
CA GLU A 38 -19.29 -9.23 0.52
C GLU A 38 -18.18 -8.64 1.38
N ILE A 39 -17.65 -7.49 0.94
CA ILE A 39 -16.73 -6.68 1.72
C ILE A 39 -17.31 -5.28 1.73
N LEU A 40 -17.83 -4.86 2.88
CA LEU A 40 -18.51 -3.58 3.03
C LEU A 40 -17.53 -2.51 3.51
N PHE A 41 -17.22 -1.54 2.66
CA PHE A 41 -16.47 -0.35 3.03
C PHE A 41 -17.44 0.83 3.13
N LYS A 42 -17.68 1.33 4.34
CA LYS A 42 -18.65 2.42 4.60
C LYS A 42 -20.05 2.15 4.00
N GLY A 43 -20.52 0.91 4.10
CA GLY A 43 -21.83 0.47 3.61
C GLY A 43 -21.86 0.08 2.13
N GLU A 44 -20.78 0.27 1.39
CA GLU A 44 -20.69 -0.09 -0.03
C GLU A 44 -19.95 -1.41 -0.22
N ASN A 45 -20.55 -2.32 -1.00
CA ASN A 45 -19.90 -3.57 -1.36
C ASN A 45 -18.91 -3.39 -2.52
N ILE A 46 -17.73 -2.85 -2.19
CA ILE A 46 -16.49 -3.63 -2.32
C ILE A 46 -16.34 -4.50 -3.57
N LEU A 47 -16.83 -5.72 -3.42
CA LEU A 47 -16.66 -6.83 -4.35
C LEU A 47 -17.54 -6.72 -5.60
N LYS A 48 -18.57 -5.86 -5.61
CA LYS A 48 -19.43 -5.65 -6.78
C LYS A 48 -18.93 -4.58 -7.74
N LEU A 49 -17.92 -3.80 -7.36
CA LEU A 49 -17.32 -2.79 -8.21
C LEU A 49 -16.54 -3.44 -9.36
N ASP A 50 -16.54 -2.83 -10.54
CA ASP A 50 -15.55 -3.21 -11.56
C ASP A 50 -14.13 -2.87 -11.08
N GLU A 51 -13.13 -3.50 -11.70
CA GLU A 51 -11.74 -3.36 -11.27
C GLU A 51 -11.20 -1.93 -11.48
N GLU A 52 -11.66 -1.22 -12.51
CA GLU A 52 -11.20 0.14 -12.78
C GLU A 52 -11.71 1.12 -11.72
N THR A 53 -12.99 1.03 -11.36
CA THR A 53 -13.60 1.81 -10.28
C THR A 53 -12.93 1.52 -8.94
N PHE A 54 -12.71 0.24 -8.61
CA PHE A 54 -12.02 -0.13 -7.38
C PHE A 54 -10.59 0.45 -7.33
N ARG A 55 -9.83 0.29 -8.41
CA ARG A 55 -8.46 0.80 -8.54
C ARG A 55 -8.39 2.33 -8.41
N LYS A 56 -9.29 3.06 -9.08
CA LYS A 56 -9.27 4.53 -9.12
C LYS A 56 -9.74 5.18 -7.82
N ASN A 57 -10.68 4.56 -7.11
CA ASN A 57 -11.40 5.21 -6.01
C ASN A 57 -11.10 4.62 -4.63
N TYR A 58 -10.58 3.39 -4.53
CA TYR A 58 -10.37 2.70 -3.25
C TYR A 58 -8.91 2.34 -3.02
N ARG A 59 -8.30 1.62 -3.97
CA ARG A 59 -6.90 1.17 -3.84
C ARG A 59 -5.98 2.38 -3.68
N TRP A 60 -5.15 2.34 -2.64
CA TRP A 60 -4.19 3.38 -2.22
C TRP A 60 -4.80 4.70 -1.73
N LYS A 61 -5.99 5.10 -2.19
CA LYS A 61 -6.68 6.34 -1.77
C LYS A 61 -7.47 6.20 -0.47
N LYS A 62 -8.15 5.07 -0.29
CA LYS A 62 -9.02 4.78 0.87
C LYS A 62 -8.56 3.55 1.63
N ILE A 63 -7.97 2.59 0.93
CA ILE A 63 -7.47 1.33 1.48
C ILE A 63 -6.05 1.12 0.94
N ALA A 64 -5.08 1.05 1.84
CA ALA A 64 -3.68 0.78 1.51
C ALA A 64 -3.23 -0.50 2.19
N MET A 65 -2.30 -1.21 1.54
CA MET A 65 -1.68 -2.42 2.07
C MET A 65 -0.17 -2.28 2.02
N VAL A 66 0.48 -2.62 3.12
CA VAL A 66 1.94 -2.80 3.19
C VAL A 66 2.21 -4.30 3.23
N PHE A 67 2.87 -4.81 2.19
CA PHE A 67 3.11 -6.24 2.01
C PHE A 67 4.19 -6.78 2.96
N GLN A 68 4.13 -8.07 3.25
CA GLN A 68 5.23 -8.76 3.91
C GLN A 68 6.48 -8.66 3.03
N GLY A 69 7.60 -8.23 3.61
CA GLY A 69 8.83 -8.00 2.85
C GLY A 69 8.84 -6.73 2.00
N SER A 70 7.98 -5.73 2.27
CA SER A 70 7.85 -4.47 1.50
C SER A 70 9.16 -3.76 1.17
N MET A 71 10.24 -3.98 1.94
CA MET A 71 11.58 -3.44 1.68
C MET A 71 12.15 -3.85 0.31
N SER A 72 11.68 -4.95 -0.29
CA SER A 72 12.07 -5.38 -1.65
C SER A 72 11.22 -4.76 -2.76
N GLY A 73 10.22 -3.94 -2.41
CA GLY A 73 9.35 -3.26 -3.38
C GLY A 73 10.05 -2.16 -4.17
N PHE A 74 11.19 -1.65 -3.68
CA PHE A 74 11.97 -0.66 -4.40
C PHE A 74 12.84 -1.29 -5.48
N THR A 75 12.75 -0.72 -6.69
CA THR A 75 13.65 -1.01 -7.81
C THR A 75 15.03 -0.40 -7.54
N PRO A 76 16.13 -1.18 -7.55
CA PRO A 76 17.44 -0.74 -7.05
C PRO A 76 18.12 0.41 -7.81
N VAL A 77 17.71 0.64 -9.06
CA VAL A 77 18.35 1.59 -9.99
C VAL A 77 17.65 2.95 -10.07
N PHE A 78 16.57 3.14 -9.33
CA PHE A 78 15.85 4.41 -9.23
C PHE A 78 15.98 4.99 -7.83
N LYS A 79 15.94 6.32 -7.71
CA LYS A 79 15.89 6.97 -6.40
C LYS A 79 14.57 6.65 -5.70
N ILE A 80 14.57 6.77 -4.38
CA ILE A 80 13.35 6.60 -3.58
C ILE A 80 12.29 7.64 -3.96
N ARG A 81 12.69 8.90 -4.17
CA ARG A 81 11.82 10.00 -4.62
C ARG A 81 11.05 9.64 -5.88
N ASP A 82 11.75 9.18 -6.92
CA ASP A 82 11.15 8.91 -8.22
C ASP A 82 10.07 7.83 -8.12
N GLN A 83 10.34 6.79 -7.34
CA GLN A 83 9.43 5.67 -7.12
C GLN A 83 8.19 6.08 -6.31
N ILE A 84 8.35 6.95 -5.30
CA ILE A 84 7.20 7.51 -4.56
C ILE A 84 6.36 8.40 -5.48
N ILE A 85 6.99 9.24 -6.29
CA ILE A 85 6.31 10.11 -7.26
C ILE A 85 5.55 9.28 -8.30
N GLU A 86 6.13 8.19 -8.79
CA GLU A 86 5.47 7.27 -9.71
C GLU A 86 4.18 6.70 -9.10
N VAL A 87 4.24 6.23 -7.85
CA VAL A 87 3.06 5.72 -7.13
C VAL A 87 2.00 6.82 -6.97
N LEU A 88 2.39 8.05 -6.63
CA LEU A 88 1.48 9.19 -6.54
C LEU A 88 0.81 9.47 -7.90
N ARG A 89 1.55 9.44 -9.00
CA ARG A 89 1.03 9.66 -10.36
C ARG A 89 0.06 8.56 -10.79
N ILE A 90 0.41 7.29 -10.60
CA ILE A 90 -0.45 6.14 -10.95
C ILE A 90 -1.80 6.22 -10.24
N HIS A 91 -1.82 6.75 -9.02
CA HIS A 91 -3.04 6.92 -8.24
C HIS A 91 -3.70 8.31 -8.40
N GLY A 92 -3.27 9.10 -9.39
CA GLY A 92 -3.91 10.36 -9.77
C GLY A 92 -3.78 11.47 -8.72
N TRP A 93 -2.71 11.45 -7.91
CA TRP A 93 -2.40 12.57 -7.03
C TRP A 93 -1.83 13.74 -7.84
N THR A 94 -2.32 14.94 -7.55
CA THR A 94 -1.93 16.19 -8.19
C THR A 94 -1.45 17.18 -7.15
N GLY A 95 -0.41 17.95 -7.45
CA GLY A 95 0.14 18.97 -6.56
C GLY A 95 1.65 19.08 -6.73
N ASP A 96 2.30 19.68 -5.73
CA ASP A 96 3.76 19.75 -5.65
C ASP A 96 4.33 18.42 -5.13
N TYR A 97 4.82 17.60 -6.06
CA TYR A 97 5.36 16.28 -5.75
C TYR A 97 6.52 16.32 -4.76
N ASP A 98 7.37 17.35 -4.84
CA ASP A 98 8.57 17.43 -4.02
C ASP A 98 8.20 17.74 -2.57
N LYS A 99 7.33 18.75 -2.40
CA LYS A 99 6.73 19.04 -1.10
C LYS A 99 6.02 17.82 -0.52
N ARG A 100 5.30 17.05 -1.34
CA ARG A 100 4.59 15.86 -0.88
C ARG A 100 5.55 14.76 -0.42
N VAL A 101 6.64 14.52 -1.14
CA VAL A 101 7.67 13.57 -0.74
C VAL A 101 8.29 14.00 0.60
N GLU A 102 8.61 15.28 0.78
CA GLU A 102 9.12 15.77 2.05
C GLU A 102 8.15 15.55 3.21
N GLU A 103 6.87 15.82 3.02
CA GLU A 103 5.83 15.58 4.01
C GLU A 103 5.74 14.10 4.41
N LEU A 104 5.79 13.19 3.44
CA LEU A 104 5.72 11.75 3.68
C LEU A 104 6.92 11.27 4.52
N PHE A 105 8.13 11.73 4.23
CA PHE A 105 9.32 11.40 5.03
C PHE A 105 9.22 11.94 6.46
N LYS A 106 8.75 13.18 6.62
CA LYS A 106 8.53 13.78 7.94
C LYS A 106 7.49 12.98 8.75
N MET A 107 6.41 12.50 8.12
CA MET A 107 5.37 11.69 8.79
C MET A 107 5.92 10.40 9.42
N VAL A 108 6.98 9.83 8.85
CA VAL A 108 7.62 8.60 9.34
C VAL A 108 8.92 8.88 10.13
N ASN A 109 9.13 10.12 10.55
CA ASN A 109 10.33 10.58 11.27
C ASN A 109 11.63 10.24 10.52
N MET A 110 11.68 10.58 9.23
CA MET A 110 12.86 10.47 8.38
C MET A 110 13.24 11.82 7.78
N ASP A 111 14.56 12.02 7.59
CA ASP A 111 15.09 13.18 6.88
C ASP A 111 14.66 13.11 5.40
N PRO A 112 13.97 14.14 4.85
CA PRO A 112 13.59 14.20 3.45
C PRO A 112 14.75 14.04 2.46
N GLN A 113 15.98 14.40 2.84
CA GLN A 113 17.15 14.20 1.96
C GLN A 113 17.39 12.73 1.63
N LEU A 114 16.89 11.79 2.44
CA LEU A 114 16.97 10.36 2.16
C LEU A 114 16.15 9.95 0.92
N ALA A 115 15.20 10.77 0.47
CA ALA A 115 14.45 10.50 -0.76
C ALA A 115 15.33 10.56 -2.02
N GLU A 116 16.44 11.33 -1.97
CA GLU A 116 17.37 11.47 -3.09
C GLU A 116 18.32 10.27 -3.26
N LYS A 117 18.30 9.35 -2.29
CA LYS A 117 19.13 8.16 -2.28
C LYS A 117 18.53 7.02 -3.10
N TYR A 118 19.38 6.10 -3.53
CA TYR A 118 18.99 4.80 -4.06
C TYR A 118 18.70 3.81 -2.93
N PRO A 119 17.88 2.76 -3.18
CA PRO A 119 17.53 1.79 -2.16
C PRO A 119 18.73 1.18 -1.44
N HIS A 120 19.81 0.85 -2.15
CA HIS A 120 20.99 0.23 -1.54
C HIS A 120 21.75 1.15 -0.54
N GLU A 121 21.47 2.45 -0.54
CA GLU A 121 22.07 3.43 0.36
C GLU A 121 21.25 3.65 1.65
N LEU A 122 20.07 3.03 1.74
CA LEU A 122 19.21 3.05 2.93
C LEU A 122 19.46 1.80 3.80
N SER A 123 19.43 1.99 5.12
CA SER A 123 19.37 0.87 6.07
C SER A 123 18.04 0.11 5.94
N GLY A 124 17.98 -1.14 6.43
CA GLY A 124 16.74 -1.92 6.40
C GLY A 124 15.57 -1.21 7.09
N GLY A 125 15.80 -0.58 8.25
CA GLY A 125 14.76 0.19 8.94
C GLY A 125 14.39 1.51 8.26
N GLN A 126 15.26 2.07 7.43
CA GLN A 126 14.92 3.21 6.57
C GLN A 126 14.06 2.74 5.39
N LYS A 127 14.41 1.63 4.74
CA LYS A 127 13.60 1.03 3.66
C LYS A 127 12.20 0.61 4.10
N GLN A 128 12.04 0.22 5.37
CA GLN A 128 10.74 -0.16 5.90
C GLN A 128 9.80 1.03 6.09
N ARG A 129 10.37 2.22 6.32
CA ARG A 129 9.64 3.44 6.64
C ARG A 129 9.39 4.31 5.40
N ALA A 130 10.32 4.30 4.45
CA ALA A 130 10.17 4.92 3.14
C ALA A 130 9.07 4.20 2.33
#